data_AF-A0A7X5R3A4-F1
#
_entry.id   AF-A0A7X5R3A4-F1
#
_cell.length_a   1.000
_cell.length_b   1.000
_cell.length_c   1.000
_cell.angle_alpha   90.00
_cell.angle_beta   90.00
_cell.angle_gamma   90.00
#
_symmetry.space_group_name_H-M   'P 1'
#
loop_
_entity.id
_entity.type
_entity.pdbx_description
1 polymer ?
#
loop_
_entity_poly.entity_id
_entity_poly.type
_entity_poly.pdbx_seq_one_letter_code
_entity_poly.pdbx_strand_id
1 'polypeptide(L)'
;MTKGCDQEDARWGVVRSALETAVRSGQVVVPLSAADYLELWHRHEQSSRGKVGVVMKEVSGYTALLPTHSVRHLEVQKLIAQLTDKPTAPSSTSDLLGHGATHAFNSPYGQFRFVESLASSDGTVKEGGGCAATQSFAYSCPQVVRGGNSFKLLGRRKSSKVKEPAERQSIGTERSI
;
A
#
# COMPACT_ATOMS: atom_id res chain seq x y z
N MET A 1 -16.15 23.24 14.99
CA MET A 1 -15.94 21.91 14.40
C MET A 1 -16.75 21.83 13.13
N THR A 2 -16.10 21.72 11.97
CA THR A 2 -16.77 21.55 10.68
C THR A 2 -17.38 20.16 10.65
N LYS A 3 -18.71 20.06 10.48
CA LYS A 3 -19.35 18.75 10.29
C LYS A 3 -18.84 18.15 8.98
N GLY A 4 -18.45 16.87 9.01
CA GLY A 4 -18.13 16.12 7.79
C GLY A 4 -19.32 16.05 6.85
N CYS A 5 -19.06 15.78 5.57
CA CYS A 5 -20.08 15.45 4.59
C CYS A 5 -20.37 13.95 4.62
N ASP A 6 -21.64 13.58 4.63
CA ASP A 6 -22.05 12.19 4.48
C ASP A 6 -21.77 11.68 3.06
N GLN A 7 -21.56 10.38 2.92
CA GLN A 7 -21.27 9.77 1.62
C GLN A 7 -22.43 9.96 0.61
N GLU A 8 -23.65 10.14 1.10
CA GLU A 8 -24.85 10.39 0.28
C GLU A 8 -25.01 11.87 -0.10
N ASP A 9 -24.17 12.77 0.43
CA ASP A 9 -24.19 14.18 0.06
C ASP A 9 -23.77 14.34 -1.41
N ALA A 10 -24.64 14.94 -2.24
CA ALA A 10 -24.36 15.19 -3.64
C ALA A 10 -23.04 15.96 -3.86
N ARG A 11 -22.68 16.85 -2.90
CA ARG A 11 -21.42 17.60 -2.93
C ARG A 11 -20.21 16.68 -2.81
N TRP A 12 -20.31 15.62 -2.00
CA TRP A 12 -19.26 14.61 -1.88
C TRP A 12 -19.05 13.88 -3.21
N GLY A 13 -20.14 13.49 -3.87
CA GLY A 13 -20.08 12.85 -5.20
C GLY A 13 -19.32 13.70 -6.23
N VAL A 14 -19.65 14.99 -6.31
CA VAL A 14 -18.98 15.93 -7.23
C VAL A 14 -17.49 16.06 -6.93
N VAL A 15 -17.12 16.26 -5.65
CA VAL A 15 -15.71 16.41 -5.25
C VAL A 15 -14.92 15.13 -5.51
N ARG A 16 -15.48 13.97 -5.16
CA ARG A 16 -14.84 12.68 -5.40
C ARG A 16 -14.58 12.44 -6.88
N SER A 17 -15.59 12.64 -7.75
CA SER A 17 -15.42 12.44 -9.19
C SER A 17 -14.41 13.40 -9.83
N ALA A 18 -14.36 14.65 -9.35
CA ALA A 18 -13.35 15.62 -9.78
C ALA A 18 -11.94 15.17 -9.37
N LEU A 19 -11.76 14.71 -8.13
CA LEU A 19 -10.50 14.20 -7.62
C LEU A 19 -10.02 12.97 -8.38
N GLU A 20 -10.89 11.99 -8.61
CA GLU A 20 -10.59 10.79 -9.40
C GLU A 20 -10.17 11.12 -10.84
N THR A 21 -10.75 12.17 -11.43
CA THR A 21 -10.39 12.64 -12.77
C THR A 21 -9.02 13.33 -12.77
N ALA A 22 -8.74 14.17 -11.77
CA ALA A 22 -7.43 14.80 -11.60
C ALA A 22 -6.30 13.78 -11.37
N VAL A 23 -6.57 12.73 -10.58
CA VAL A 23 -5.62 11.63 -10.35
C VAL A 23 -5.39 10.83 -11.64
N ARG A 24 -6.45 10.41 -12.34
CA ARG A 24 -6.31 9.61 -13.58
C ARG A 24 -5.61 10.36 -14.70
N SER A 25 -5.78 11.68 -14.77
CA SER A 25 -5.08 12.53 -15.74
C SER A 25 -3.64 12.86 -15.36
N GLY A 26 -3.17 12.43 -14.18
CA GLY A 26 -1.83 12.71 -13.68
C GLY A 26 -1.62 14.16 -13.22
N GLN A 27 -2.71 14.94 -13.07
CA GLN A 27 -2.64 16.32 -12.59
C GLN A 27 -2.33 16.40 -11.09
N VAL A 28 -2.77 15.39 -10.32
CA VAL A 28 -2.63 15.34 -8.87
C VAL A 28 -2.18 13.95 -8.44
N VAL A 29 -1.31 13.91 -7.43
CA VAL A 29 -0.98 12.69 -6.68
C VAL A 29 -1.49 12.88 -5.25
N VAL A 30 -2.19 11.89 -4.72
CA VAL A 30 -2.71 11.91 -3.34
C VAL A 30 -1.92 10.91 -2.49
N PRO A 31 -0.85 11.34 -1.81
CA PRO A 31 -0.08 10.46 -0.98
C PRO A 31 -0.77 10.22 0.37
N LEU A 32 -0.86 8.96 0.76
CA LEU A 32 -1.29 8.58 2.09
C LEU A 32 -0.21 8.88 3.14
N SER A 33 -0.64 9.32 4.31
CA SER A 33 0.17 9.55 5.50
C SER A 33 -0.26 8.62 6.63
N ALA A 34 0.47 8.64 7.75
CA ALA A 34 0.14 7.82 8.92
C ALA A 34 -1.19 8.27 9.54
N ALA A 35 -1.53 9.56 9.44
CA ALA A 35 -2.77 10.11 9.96
C ALA A 35 -3.99 9.46 9.29
N ASP A 36 -3.93 9.22 7.97
CA ASP A 36 -5.04 8.60 7.23
C ASP A 36 -5.32 7.17 7.70
N TYR A 37 -4.27 6.43 8.05
CA TYR A 37 -4.40 5.07 8.62
C TYR A 37 -4.89 5.09 10.07
N LEU A 38 -4.44 6.06 10.87
CA LEU A 38 -4.89 6.22 12.25
C LEU A 38 -6.36 6.67 12.31
N GLU A 39 -6.83 7.45 11.34
CA GLU A 39 -8.24 7.81 11.23
C GLU A 39 -9.12 6.57 10.98
N LEU A 40 -8.65 5.63 10.16
CA LEU A 40 -9.33 4.34 9.97
C LEU A 40 -9.34 3.49 11.24
N TRP A 41 -8.28 3.53 12.04
CA TRP A 41 -8.16 2.76 13.28
C TRP A 41 -9.27 3.10 14.28
N HIS A 42 -9.63 4.38 14.38
CA HIS A 42 -10.68 4.85 15.29
C HIS A 42 -12.10 4.51 14.84
N ARG A 43 -12.30 3.98 13.62
CA ARG A 43 -13.63 3.54 13.16
C ARG A 43 -13.95 2.16 13.70
N HIS A 44 -15.02 2.06 14.50
CA HIS A 44 -15.46 0.80 15.10
C HIS A 44 -16.05 -0.18 14.06
N GLU A 45 -16.79 0.33 13.07
CA GLU A 45 -17.50 -0.49 12.10
C GLU A 45 -16.61 -0.96 10.93
N GLN A 46 -16.46 -2.28 10.78
CA GLN A 46 -15.64 -2.88 9.72
C GLN A 46 -16.12 -2.53 8.31
N SER A 47 -17.44 -2.46 8.10
CA SER A 47 -18.03 -2.11 6.79
C SER A 47 -17.62 -0.70 6.36
N SER A 48 -17.65 0.26 7.31
CA SER A 48 -17.25 1.65 7.13
C SER A 48 -15.76 1.76 6.81
N ARG A 49 -14.90 1.02 7.55
CA ARG A 49 -13.45 0.93 7.25
C ARG A 49 -13.19 0.44 5.83
N GLY A 50 -13.91 -0.61 5.41
CA GLY A 50 -13.80 -1.15 4.06
C GLY A 50 -14.15 -0.13 2.98
N LYS A 51 -15.24 0.62 3.14
CA LYS A 51 -15.68 1.65 2.19
C LYS A 51 -14.63 2.76 2.03
N VAL A 52 -14.06 3.26 3.13
CA VAL A 52 -13.00 4.28 3.06
C VAL A 52 -11.71 3.71 2.45
N GLY A 53 -11.36 2.47 2.79
CA GLY A 53 -10.19 1.79 2.19
C GLY A 53 -10.28 1.66 0.67
N VAL A 54 -11.48 1.44 0.12
CA VAL A 54 -11.72 1.44 -1.33
C VAL A 54 -11.46 2.83 -1.93
N VAL A 55 -12.00 3.89 -1.33
CA VAL A 55 -11.76 5.27 -1.79
C VAL A 55 -10.28 5.63 -1.73
N MET A 56 -9.59 5.29 -0.63
CA MET A 56 -8.15 5.50 -0.50
C MET A 56 -7.38 4.77 -1.59
N LYS A 57 -7.72 3.50 -1.88
CA LYS A 57 -7.09 2.73 -2.96
C LYS A 57 -7.29 3.38 -4.31
N GLU A 58 -8.52 3.77 -4.64
CA GLU A 58 -8.88 4.34 -5.94
C GLU A 58 -8.19 5.68 -6.18
N VAL A 59 -8.10 6.53 -5.15
CA VAL A 59 -7.58 7.90 -5.25
C VAL A 59 -6.04 7.94 -5.10
N SER A 60 -5.47 7.19 -4.16
CA SER A 60 -4.01 7.22 -3.93
C SER A 60 -3.24 6.23 -4.79
N GLY A 61 -3.89 5.16 -5.26
CA GLY A 61 -3.20 4.01 -5.84
C GLY A 61 -2.19 3.38 -4.87
N TYR A 62 -2.37 3.56 -3.55
CA TYR A 62 -1.38 3.24 -2.50
C TYR A 62 -0.09 4.04 -2.56
N THR A 63 -0.05 5.17 -3.26
CA THR A 63 1.02 6.15 -3.07
C THR A 63 1.00 6.64 -1.62
N ALA A 64 2.16 6.68 -0.98
CA ALA A 64 2.29 7.17 0.39
C ALA A 64 3.46 8.13 0.51
N LEU A 65 3.45 8.97 1.54
CA LEU A 65 4.60 9.80 1.88
C LEU A 65 5.78 8.91 2.30
N LEU A 66 7.01 9.31 2.03
CA LEU A 66 8.16 8.60 2.54
C LEU A 66 8.22 8.72 4.08
N PRO A 67 8.59 7.67 4.82
CA PRO A 67 8.76 7.77 6.28
C PRO A 67 9.76 8.87 6.66
N THR A 68 9.53 9.54 7.80
CA THR A 68 10.38 10.68 8.26
C THR A 68 11.87 10.34 8.30
N HIS A 69 12.24 9.13 8.74
CA HIS A 69 13.64 8.73 8.81
C HIS A 69 14.29 8.58 7.42
N SER A 70 13.50 8.16 6.42
CA SER A 70 13.95 8.03 5.03
C SER A 70 14.13 9.42 4.40
N VAL A 71 13.22 10.36 4.69
CA VAL A 71 13.38 11.77 4.30
C VAL A 71 14.66 12.37 4.89
N ARG A 72 14.90 12.18 6.19
CA ARG A 72 16.15 12.62 6.84
C ARG A 72 17.39 12.02 6.20
N HIS A 73 17.34 10.75 5.80
CA HIS A 73 18.46 10.11 5.12
C HIS A 73 18.76 10.79 3.78
N LEU A 74 17.72 11.10 2.99
CA LEU A 74 17.86 11.85 1.73
C LEU A 74 18.43 13.25 1.96
N GLU A 75 17.97 13.95 3.00
CA GLU A 75 18.48 15.27 3.39
C GLU A 75 19.97 15.22 3.74
N VAL A 76 20.38 14.24 4.56
CA VAL A 76 21.80 14.04 4.95
C VAL A 76 22.65 13.70 3.72
N GLN A 77 22.20 12.81 2.84
CA GLN A 77 22.92 12.48 1.61
C GLN A 77 23.12 13.72 0.73
N LYS A 78 22.09 14.55 0.61
CA LYS A 78 22.16 15.80 -0.15
C LYS A 78 23.13 16.80 0.48
N LEU A 79 23.09 16.94 1.79
CA LEU A 79 24.03 17.81 2.53
C LEU A 79 25.48 17.35 2.32
N ILE A 80 25.76 16.04 2.44
CA ILE A 80 27.10 15.49 2.21
C ILE A 80 27.56 15.76 0.78
N ALA A 81 26.67 15.57 -0.20
CA ALA A 81 27.01 15.81 -1.59
C ALA A 81 27.32 17.29 -1.88
N GLN A 82 26.57 18.21 -1.26
CA GLN A 82 26.86 19.65 -1.31
C GLN A 82 28.21 20.00 -0.67
N LEU A 83 28.55 19.40 0.47
CA LEU A 83 29.83 19.63 1.16
C LEU A 83 31.04 19.01 0.46
N THR A 84 30.82 18.09 -0.48
CA THR A 84 31.88 17.36 -1.21
C THR A 84 31.95 17.73 -2.69
N ASP A 85 31.29 18.82 -3.09
CA ASP A 85 31.19 19.30 -4.48
C ASP A 85 30.75 18.23 -5.48
N LYS A 86 29.93 17.28 -5.02
CA LYS A 86 29.38 16.22 -5.88
C LYS A 86 28.14 16.72 -6.61
N PRO A 87 28.03 16.50 -7.93
CA PRO A 87 26.82 16.81 -8.66
C PRO A 87 25.66 16.00 -8.08
N THR A 88 24.63 16.68 -7.60
CA THR A 88 23.42 16.04 -7.07
C THR A 88 22.24 16.49 -7.91
N ALA A 89 21.40 15.52 -8.31
CA ALA A 89 20.15 15.85 -8.99
C ALA A 89 19.26 16.71 -8.06
N PRO A 90 18.48 17.66 -8.61
CA PRO A 90 17.50 18.39 -7.82
C PRO A 90 16.50 17.40 -7.23
N SER A 91 16.22 17.55 -5.94
CA SER A 91 15.21 16.76 -5.25
C SER A 91 13.86 16.98 -5.93
N SER A 92 13.27 15.92 -6.44
CA SER A 92 11.91 15.95 -6.98
C SER A 92 10.94 15.61 -5.86
N THR A 93 9.71 16.14 -5.92
CA THR A 93 8.62 15.73 -5.02
C THR A 93 8.38 14.23 -5.09
N SER A 94 8.66 13.59 -6.24
CA SER A 94 8.60 12.14 -6.39
C SER A 94 9.55 11.38 -5.47
N ASP A 95 10.67 11.99 -5.06
CA ASP A 95 11.65 11.37 -4.16
C ASP A 95 11.12 11.28 -2.72
N LEU A 96 10.06 12.05 -2.41
CA LEU A 96 9.36 12.03 -1.13
C LEU A 96 8.15 11.09 -1.13
N LEU A 97 7.95 10.34 -2.21
CA LEU A 97 6.86 9.39 -2.34
C LEU A 97 7.38 7.96 -2.25
N GLY A 98 6.59 7.12 -1.59
CA GLY A 98 6.75 5.68 -1.54
C GLY A 98 5.44 4.98 -1.92
N HIS A 99 5.37 3.69 -1.64
CA HIS A 99 4.20 2.88 -1.95
C HIS A 99 3.78 2.02 -0.76
N GLY A 100 2.48 1.76 -0.68
CA GLY A 100 1.84 0.98 0.37
C GLY A 100 1.82 1.69 1.72
N ALA A 101 1.64 0.91 2.77
CA ALA A 101 1.58 1.43 4.14
C ALA A 101 2.97 1.63 4.77
N THR A 102 4.02 1.72 3.95
CA THR A 102 5.40 1.92 4.40
C THR A 102 5.52 3.18 5.27
N HIS A 103 4.84 4.28 4.93
CA HIS A 103 4.83 5.47 5.77
C HIS A 103 4.32 5.21 7.19
N ALA A 104 3.23 4.44 7.30
CA ALA A 104 2.56 4.17 8.56
C ALA A 104 3.31 3.14 9.42
N PHE A 105 3.92 2.13 8.80
CA PHE A 105 4.53 1.00 9.50
C PHE A 105 6.05 1.01 9.57
N ASN A 106 6.73 1.93 8.86
CA ASN A 106 8.18 2.02 8.88
C ASN A 106 8.67 3.11 9.86
N SER A 107 7.89 3.43 10.89
CA SER A 107 8.43 4.28 11.96
C SER A 107 9.43 3.46 12.79
N PRO A 108 10.66 3.96 13.05
CA PRO A 108 11.59 3.28 13.94
C PRO A 108 11.03 3.13 15.36
N TYR A 109 10.01 3.92 15.72
CA TYR A 109 9.31 3.89 17.00
C TYR A 109 7.91 3.27 16.90
N GLY A 110 7.34 3.17 15.70
CA GLY A 110 6.03 2.58 15.41
C GLY A 110 6.21 1.19 14.82
N GLN A 111 6.87 0.31 15.56
CA GLN A 111 6.83 -1.10 15.25
C GLN A 111 5.46 -1.63 15.66
N PHE A 112 4.88 -2.51 14.83
CA PHE A 112 3.75 -3.33 15.25
C PHE A 112 4.14 -4.01 16.56
N ARG A 113 3.50 -3.63 17.65
CA ARG A 113 3.73 -4.27 18.94
C ARG A 113 2.93 -5.56 18.90
N PHE A 114 3.63 -6.68 18.73
CA PHE A 114 3.00 -7.97 18.96
C PHE A 114 2.64 -8.01 20.44
N VAL A 115 1.40 -8.39 20.74
CA VAL A 115 0.92 -8.57 22.10
C VAL A 115 0.47 -10.02 22.25
N GLU A 116 0.72 -10.60 23.41
CA GLU A 116 0.36 -11.99 23.69
C GLU A 116 -1.15 -12.23 23.59
N SER A 117 -1.95 -11.20 23.88
CA SER A 117 -3.40 -11.22 23.79
C SER A 117 -3.94 -9.87 23.37
N LEU A 118 -4.97 -9.88 22.53
CA LEU A 118 -5.75 -8.68 22.22
C LEU A 118 -6.72 -8.39 23.36
N ALA A 119 -6.97 -7.10 23.64
CA ALA A 119 -8.00 -6.71 24.58
C ALA A 119 -9.39 -7.17 24.07
N SER A 120 -10.20 -7.73 24.96
CA SER A 120 -11.57 -8.10 24.62
C SER A 120 -12.47 -6.87 24.60
N SER A 121 -13.45 -6.85 23.69
CA SER A 121 -14.41 -5.75 23.54
C SER A 121 -15.29 -5.53 24.77
N ASP A 122 -15.45 -6.55 25.61
CA ASP A 122 -16.18 -6.49 26.88
C ASP A 122 -15.30 -6.05 28.07
N GLY A 123 -14.02 -5.75 27.83
CA GLY A 123 -13.07 -5.29 28.84
C GLY A 123 -12.60 -6.38 29.82
N THR A 124 -13.03 -7.64 29.64
CA THR A 124 -12.66 -8.74 30.55
C THR A 124 -11.21 -9.17 30.38
N VAL A 125 -10.69 -9.09 29.16
CA VAL A 125 -9.29 -9.39 28.82
C VAL A 125 -8.57 -8.07 28.57
N LYS A 126 -7.55 -7.79 29.38
CA LYS A 126 -6.63 -6.67 29.13
C LYS A 126 -5.65 -7.04 28.03
N GLU A 127 -5.19 -6.03 27.29
CA GLU A 127 -4.12 -6.20 26.30
C GLU A 127 -2.89 -6.81 26.98
N GLY A 128 -2.34 -7.86 26.35
CA GLY A 128 -1.19 -8.60 26.88
C GLY A 128 0.11 -7.78 26.83
N GLY A 129 1.16 -8.31 27.45
CA GLY A 129 2.50 -7.75 27.34
C GLY A 129 2.97 -7.71 25.88
N GLY A 130 3.79 -6.71 25.54
CA GLY A 130 4.44 -6.67 24.23
C GLY A 130 5.43 -7.82 24.11
N CYS A 131 5.31 -8.64 23.07
CA CYS A 131 6.23 -9.73 22.75
C CYS A 131 7.13 -9.38 21.56
N ALA A 132 8.32 -9.99 21.51
CA ALA A 132 9.28 -9.74 20.44
C ALA A 132 8.75 -10.29 19.11
N ALA A 133 8.83 -9.49 18.04
CA ALA A 133 8.61 -9.98 16.69
C ALA A 133 9.64 -11.07 16.38
N THR A 134 9.18 -12.25 15.96
CA THR A 134 10.09 -13.29 15.45
C THR A 134 10.89 -12.71 14.29
N GLN A 135 12.22 -12.76 14.37
CA GLN A 135 13.10 -12.00 13.47
C GLN A 135 12.89 -12.36 11.99
N SER A 136 12.87 -11.30 11.18
CA SER A 136 13.27 -11.20 9.77
C SER A 136 12.29 -11.63 8.67
N PHE A 137 11.53 -10.65 8.16
CA PHE A 137 11.49 -10.45 6.70
C PHE A 137 12.47 -9.32 6.39
N ALA A 138 13.69 -9.69 5.98
CA ALA A 138 14.58 -8.74 5.35
C ALA A 138 13.93 -8.30 4.04
N TYR A 139 13.31 -7.12 4.03
CA TYR A 139 12.95 -6.46 2.79
C TYR A 139 14.26 -6.09 2.10
N SER A 140 14.74 -6.98 1.23
CA SER A 140 15.68 -6.62 0.18
C SER A 140 14.97 -5.57 -0.66
N CYS A 141 15.32 -4.30 -0.45
CA CYS A 141 14.94 -3.22 -1.32
C CYS A 141 15.54 -3.54 -2.70
N PRO A 142 14.75 -3.79 -3.76
CA PRO A 142 15.33 -3.95 -5.08
C PRO A 142 15.99 -2.61 -5.41
N GLN A 143 17.32 -2.62 -5.52
CA GLN A 143 18.03 -1.46 -6.01
C GLN A 143 17.46 -1.11 -7.38
N VAL A 144 16.90 0.08 -7.49
CA VAL A 144 16.53 0.67 -8.78
C VAL A 144 17.85 0.86 -9.53
N VAL A 145 18.18 -0.11 -10.38
CA VAL A 145 19.27 0.00 -11.33
C VAL A 145 18.86 1.07 -12.32
N ARG A 146 19.41 2.29 -12.15
CA ARG A 146 19.40 3.32 -13.20
C ARG A 146 20.27 2.82 -14.35
N GLY A 147 19.68 2.03 -15.24
CA GLY A 147 20.26 1.61 -16.52
C GLY A 147 19.53 2.30 -17.66
N GLY A 148 20.26 3.06 -18.47
CA GLY A 148 19.74 3.88 -19.56
C GLY A 148 19.04 3.09 -20.68
N ASN A 149 18.23 3.85 -21.42
CA ASN A 149 17.77 3.63 -22.79
C ASN A 149 17.89 2.21 -23.35
N SER A 150 16.76 1.49 -23.39
CA SER A 150 16.27 0.76 -24.57
C SER A 150 15.04 -0.08 -24.19
N PHE A 151 13.84 0.44 -24.44
CA PHE A 151 12.61 -0.34 -24.38
C PHE A 151 12.56 -1.26 -25.62
N LYS A 152 13.17 -2.45 -25.54
CA LYS A 152 12.97 -3.51 -26.54
C LYS A 152 11.90 -4.48 -26.02
N LEU A 153 10.69 -4.32 -26.54
CA LEU A 153 9.69 -5.39 -26.61
C LEU A 153 10.27 -6.52 -27.47
N LEU A 154 10.81 -7.55 -26.84
CA LEU A 154 11.04 -8.84 -27.50
C LEU A 154 10.14 -9.89 -26.85
N GLY A 155 9.17 -10.34 -27.64
CA GLY A 155 8.39 -11.51 -27.33
C GLY A 155 9.26 -12.76 -27.24
N ARG A 156 8.87 -13.66 -26.35
CA ARG A 156 9.05 -15.10 -26.55
C ARG A 156 8.04 -15.87 -25.70
N ARG A 157 6.98 -16.34 -26.36
CA ARG A 157 6.18 -17.47 -25.90
C ARG A 157 7.12 -18.66 -25.69
N LYS A 158 7.05 -19.29 -24.51
CA LYS A 158 7.42 -20.70 -24.37
C LYS A 158 6.21 -21.43 -23.80
N SER A 159 5.62 -22.24 -24.67
CA SER A 159 4.65 -23.28 -24.40
C SER A 159 5.25 -24.33 -23.47
N SER A 160 4.68 -24.51 -22.29
CA SER A 160 4.86 -25.72 -21.49
C SER A 160 3.66 -26.64 -21.68
N LYS A 161 3.96 -27.82 -22.20
CA LYS A 161 3.09 -28.95 -22.54
C LYS A 161 2.08 -29.26 -21.42
N VAL A 162 0.80 -29.23 -21.77
CA VAL A 162 -0.27 -29.91 -21.04
C VAL A 162 -0.11 -31.40 -21.29
N LYS A 163 0.00 -32.18 -20.21
CA LYS A 163 0.08 -33.64 -20.24
C LYS A 163 -1.34 -34.17 -20.02
N GLU A 164 -1.97 -34.68 -21.07
CA GLU A 164 -3.21 -35.45 -20.99
C GLU A 164 -3.00 -36.69 -20.11
N PRO A 165 -3.94 -37.00 -19.20
CA PRO A 165 -4.18 -38.36 -18.77
C PRO A 165 -5.38 -38.96 -19.51
N ALA A 166 -5.14 -40.16 -20.03
CA ALA A 166 -6.04 -41.01 -20.79
C ALA A 166 -7.32 -41.41 -20.03
N GLU A 167 -8.44 -41.28 -20.75
CA GLU A 167 -9.46 -42.29 -20.99
C GLU A 167 -9.61 -43.45 -19.99
N ARG A 168 -10.72 -43.45 -19.24
CA ARG A 168 -11.40 -44.69 -18.81
C ARG A 168 -12.87 -44.63 -19.16
N GLN A 169 -13.28 -45.67 -19.86
CA GLN A 169 -14.59 -45.89 -20.46
C GLN A 169 -15.65 -46.34 -19.44
N SER A 170 -16.87 -45.88 -19.73
CA SER A 170 -18.15 -46.61 -19.75
C SER A 170 -18.90 -47.00 -18.47
N ILE A 171 -20.21 -47.14 -18.71
CA ILE A 171 -21.31 -47.75 -17.93
C ILE A 171 -22.06 -46.72 -17.07
N GLY A 172 -23.37 -46.48 -17.24
CA GLY A 172 -24.35 -47.11 -18.10
C GLY A 172 -25.67 -46.35 -18.04
N THR A 173 -26.39 -46.44 -19.15
CA THR A 173 -27.78 -46.03 -19.34
C THR A 173 -28.71 -46.87 -18.47
N GLU A 174 -29.62 -46.25 -17.73
CA GLU A 174 -30.96 -46.82 -17.56
C GLU A 174 -31.99 -45.73 -17.27
N ARG A 175 -32.97 -45.65 -18.17
CA ARG A 175 -34.26 -44.98 -18.00
C ARG A 175 -35.12 -45.84 -17.08
N SER A 176 -36.00 -45.24 -16.29
CA SER A 176 -37.47 -45.40 -16.45
C SER A 176 -38.26 -44.72 -15.33
N ILE A 177 -39.41 -44.18 -15.76
CA ILE A 177 -40.61 -43.67 -15.07
C ILE A 177 -40.48 -42.32 -14.35
#